data_AF-A0A834RCH1-F1
#
_entry.id   AF-A0A834RCH1-F1
#
_cell.length_a   1.000
_cell.length_b   1.000
_cell.length_c   1.000
_cell.angle_alpha   90.00
_cell.angle_beta   90.00
_cell.angle_gamma   90.00
#
_symmetry.space_group_name_H-M   'P 1'
#
loop_
_entity.id
_entity.type
_entity.pdbx_description
1 polymer ?
#
loop_
_entity_poly.entity_id
_entity_poly.type
_entity_poly.pdbx_seq_one_letter_code
_entity_poly.pdbx_strand_id
1 'polypeptide(L)'
;MDPNSLTSTQKAELIDNVKEQIAVATVQELLVKITDKCFAKCINKPGTSLDSSETKCLNYCVDRFFDSYNWIIDSTKNVHDKDDDSGTDHRCDCSQSSDLVS
;
A
#
# COMPACT_ATOMS: atom_id res chain seq x y z
N MET A 1 -29.06 -16.38 -1.76
CA MET A 1 -28.23 -16.97 -2.83
C MET A 1 -27.09 -17.70 -2.15
N ASP A 2 -27.07 -19.02 -2.20
CA ASP A 2 -26.06 -19.85 -1.53
C ASP A 2 -24.82 -20.03 -2.43
N PRO A 3 -23.61 -19.64 -1.99
CA PRO A 3 -22.39 -19.69 -2.80
C PRO A 3 -21.93 -21.12 -3.16
N ASN A 4 -22.57 -22.14 -2.59
CA ASN A 4 -22.20 -23.55 -2.78
C ASN A 4 -22.80 -24.21 -4.04
N SER A 5 -23.71 -23.55 -4.77
CA SER A 5 -24.37 -24.07 -5.98
C SER A 5 -23.95 -23.38 -7.28
N LEU A 6 -22.72 -22.89 -7.37
CA LEU A 6 -22.16 -22.28 -8.57
C LEU A 6 -21.30 -23.30 -9.33
N THR A 7 -21.40 -23.35 -10.66
CA THR A 7 -20.48 -24.15 -11.48
C THR A 7 -19.05 -23.62 -11.35
N SER A 8 -18.03 -24.44 -11.64
CA SER A 8 -16.62 -24.01 -11.53
C SER A 8 -16.32 -22.74 -12.32
N THR A 9 -16.93 -22.59 -13.50
CA THR A 9 -16.85 -21.38 -14.34
C THR A 9 -17.53 -20.17 -13.68
N GLN A 10 -18.73 -20.34 -13.13
CA GLN A 10 -19.44 -19.26 -12.42
C GLN A 10 -18.73 -18.84 -11.13
N LYS A 11 -18.07 -19.77 -10.43
CA LYS A 11 -17.23 -19.46 -9.27
C LYS A 11 -15.98 -18.67 -9.66
N ALA A 12 -15.32 -19.02 -10.77
CA ALA A 12 -14.15 -18.31 -11.25
C ALA A 12 -14.49 -16.86 -11.63
N GLU A 13 -15.54 -16.66 -12.43
CA GLU A 13 -16.01 -15.32 -12.80
C GLU A 13 -16.44 -14.51 -11.56
N LEU A 14 -17.14 -15.14 -10.61
CA LEU A 14 -17.51 -14.48 -9.36
C LEU A 14 -16.29 -14.09 -8.52
N ILE A 15 -15.30 -14.98 -8.39
CA ILE A 15 -14.06 -14.72 -7.66
C ILE A 15 -13.31 -13.55 -8.28
N ASP A 16 -13.24 -13.46 -9.61
CA ASP A 16 -12.54 -12.36 -10.26
C ASP A 16 -13.25 -11.01 -10.08
N ASN A 17 -14.58 -10.98 -10.20
CA ASN A 17 -15.37 -9.79 -9.86
C ASN A 17 -15.23 -9.40 -8.38
N VAL A 18 -15.13 -10.38 -7.48
CA VAL A 18 -14.97 -10.14 -6.04
C VAL A 18 -13.56 -9.64 -5.71
N LYS A 19 -12.51 -10.17 -6.36
CA LYS A 19 -11.12 -9.70 -6.18
C LYS A 19 -10.96 -8.24 -6.55
N GLU A 20 -11.57 -7.80 -7.66
CA GLU A 20 -11.54 -6.41 -8.08
C GLU A 20 -12.18 -5.50 -7.02
N GLN A 21 -13.36 -5.89 -6.52
CA GLN A 21 -14.06 -5.14 -5.47
C GLN A 21 -13.27 -5.09 -4.15
N ILE A 22 -12.61 -6.18 -3.78
CA ILE A 22 -11.73 -6.24 -2.60
C ILE A 22 -10.53 -5.30 -2.78
N ALA A 23 -9.91 -5.28 -3.95
CA ALA A 23 -8.79 -4.39 -4.24
C ALA A 23 -9.20 -2.92 -4.11
N VAL A 24 -10.36 -2.55 -4.68
CA VAL A 24 -10.90 -1.18 -4.56
C VAL A 24 -11.16 -0.80 -3.10
N ALA A 25 -11.85 -1.66 -2.35
CA ALA A 25 -12.14 -1.39 -0.93
C ALA A 25 -10.86 -1.26 -0.10
N THR A 26 -9.85 -2.09 -0.37
CA THR A 26 -8.54 -2.04 0.31
C THR A 26 -7.82 -0.72 0.04
N VAL A 27 -7.80 -0.26 -1.22
CA VAL A 27 -7.18 1.02 -1.58
C VAL A 27 -7.91 2.19 -0.90
N GLN A 28 -9.24 2.17 -0.85
CA GLN A 28 -10.00 3.19 -0.15
C GLN A 28 -9.65 3.27 1.34
N GLU A 29 -9.56 2.13 2.02
CA GLU A 29 -9.16 2.09 3.43
C GLU A 29 -7.72 2.59 3.63
N LEU A 30 -6.82 2.25 2.71
CA LEU A 30 -5.43 2.70 2.76
C LEU A 30 -5.33 4.23 2.65
N LEU A 31 -6.09 4.83 1.73
CA LEU A 31 -6.13 6.27 1.55
C LEU A 31 -6.59 6.98 2.83
N VAL A 32 -7.67 6.50 3.46
CA VAL A 32 -8.15 7.05 4.75
C VAL A 32 -7.05 6.98 5.81
N LYS A 33 -6.39 5.82 5.95
CA LYS A 33 -5.29 5.64 6.92
C LYS A 33 -4.11 6.57 6.68
N ILE A 34 -3.71 6.75 5.42
CA ILE A 34 -2.62 7.67 5.04
C ILE A 34 -3.02 9.09 5.39
N THR A 35 -4.22 9.51 4.99
CA THR A 35 -4.74 10.85 5.27
C THR A 35 -4.74 11.12 6.76
N ASP A 36 -5.31 10.24 7.59
CA ASP A 36 -5.39 10.44 9.03
C ASP A 36 -4.01 10.56 9.68
N LYS A 37 -3.09 9.65 9.34
CA LYS A 37 -1.73 9.63 9.92
C LYS A 37 -0.90 10.83 9.50
N CYS A 38 -0.87 11.12 8.20
CA CYS A 38 -0.05 12.20 7.69
C CYS A 38 -0.61 13.57 8.03
N PHE A 39 -1.93 13.72 8.10
CA PHE A 39 -2.56 14.94 8.61
C PHE A 39 -2.18 15.19 10.07
N ALA A 40 -2.40 14.20 10.95
CA ALA A 40 -2.08 14.34 12.37
C ALA A 40 -0.58 14.60 12.63
N LYS A 41 0.30 14.11 11.75
CA LYS A 41 1.75 14.29 11.90
C LYS A 41 2.26 15.62 11.35
N CYS A 42 1.72 16.06 10.21
CA CYS A 42 2.30 17.17 9.45
C CYS A 42 1.52 18.48 9.59
N ILE A 43 0.23 18.45 9.92
CA ILE A 43 -0.62 19.64 9.97
C ILE A 43 -0.83 20.05 11.43
N ASN A 44 -0.08 21.06 11.86
CA ASN A 44 -0.19 21.60 13.22
C ASN A 44 -1.22 22.73 13.32
N LYS A 45 -1.40 23.48 12.22
CA LYS A 45 -2.31 24.63 12.16
C LYS A 45 -3.13 24.54 10.87
N PRO A 46 -4.31 23.93 10.92
CA PRO A 46 -5.18 23.84 9.75
C PRO A 46 -5.48 25.24 9.17
N GLY A 47 -5.27 25.38 7.87
CA GLY A 47 -5.51 26.61 7.12
C GLY A 47 -6.17 26.33 5.78
N THR A 48 -6.39 27.38 4.99
CA THR A 48 -6.95 27.27 3.62
C THR A 48 -5.93 26.79 2.60
N SER A 49 -4.66 26.68 2.99
CA SER A 49 -3.55 26.29 2.13
C SER A 49 -2.46 25.66 2.98
N LEU A 50 -1.71 24.75 2.38
CA LEU A 50 -0.53 24.14 2.99
C LEU A 50 0.66 25.09 2.86
N ASP A 51 1.39 25.30 3.95
CA ASP A 51 2.66 25.99 3.84
C ASP A 51 3.76 25.07 3.24
N SER A 52 4.94 25.64 2.96
CA SER A 52 6.04 24.89 2.34
C SER A 52 6.58 23.77 3.24
N SER A 53 6.50 23.94 4.56
CA SER A 53 6.95 22.94 5.53
C SER A 53 5.94 21.81 5.66
N GLU A 54 4.65 22.12 5.69
CA GLU A 54 3.55 21.14 5.68
C GLU A 54 3.57 20.32 4.40
N THR A 55 3.72 20.95 3.24
CA THR A 55 3.83 20.27 1.94
C THR A 55 5.02 19.31 1.91
N LYS A 56 6.20 19.79 2.36
CA LYS A 56 7.40 18.97 2.42
C LYS A 56 7.23 17.79 3.39
N CYS A 57 6.62 18.01 4.55
CA CYS A 57 6.32 16.96 5.52
C CYS A 57 5.38 15.90 4.94
N LEU A 58 4.30 16.32 4.27
CA LEU A 58 3.31 15.41 3.68
C LEU A 58 3.95 14.50 2.63
N ASN A 59 4.79 15.03 1.73
CA ASN A 59 5.51 14.23 0.73
C ASN A 59 6.31 13.11 1.42
N TYR A 60 7.15 13.46 2.40
CA TYR A 60 7.92 12.46 3.14
C TYR A 60 7.05 11.47 3.91
N CYS A 61 5.95 11.95 4.50
CA CYS A 61 5.06 11.09 5.28
C CYS A 61 4.41 10.01 4.43
N VAL A 62 3.90 10.40 3.26
CA VAL A 62 3.25 9.48 2.32
C VAL A 62 4.26 8.47 1.79
N ASP A 63 5.45 8.92 1.36
CA ASP A 63 6.52 8.03 0.88
C ASP A 63 6.90 6.99 1.95
N ARG A 64 7.16 7.43 3.19
CA ARG A 64 7.53 6.54 4.30
C ARG A 64 6.43 5.61 4.73
N PHE A 65 5.17 6.04 4.62
CA PHE A 65 4.04 5.17 4.89
C PHE A 65 3.99 4.03 3.87
N PHE A 66 4.13 4.32 2.57
CA PHE A 66 4.12 3.30 1.53
C PHE A 66 5.33 2.37 1.61
N ASP A 67 6.54 2.90 1.90
CA ASP A 67 7.73 2.08 2.16
C ASP A 67 7.45 1.03 3.25
N SER A 68 6.91 1.50 4.38
CA SER A 68 6.60 0.65 5.53
C SER A 68 5.49 -0.36 5.22
N TYR A 69 4.46 0.08 4.50
CA TYR A 69 3.32 -0.74 4.11
C TYR A 69 3.74 -1.86 3.16
N ASN A 70 4.53 -1.54 2.13
CA ASN A 70 5.06 -2.50 1.18
C ASN A 70 5.96 -3.52 1.89
N TRP A 71 6.85 -3.05 2.77
CA TRP A 71 7.68 -3.96 3.56
C TRP A 71 6.86 -4.93 4.42
N ILE A 72 5.81 -4.45 5.11
CA ILE A 72 4.91 -5.32 5.90
C ILE A 72 4.20 -6.32 5.00
N ILE A 73 3.64 -5.86 3.88
CA ILE A 73 2.89 -6.71 2.96
C ILE A 73 3.78 -7.79 2.39
N ASP A 74 4.96 -7.42 1.89
CA ASP A 74 5.89 -8.37 1.29
C ASP A 74 6.41 -9.35 2.33
N SER A 75 6.69 -8.88 3.55
CA SER A 75 7.03 -9.73 4.68
C SER A 75 5.91 -10.73 5.04
N THR A 76 4.64 -10.32 4.88
CA THR A 76 3.48 -11.15 5.22
C THR A 76 3.09 -12.12 4.11
N LYS A 77 3.32 -11.77 2.84
CA LYS A 77 3.09 -12.65 1.67
C LYS A 77 3.99 -13.89 1.67
N ASN A 78 5.17 -13.81 2.30
CA ASN A 78 6.09 -14.95 2.52
C ASN A 78 5.52 -16.09 3.40
N VAL A 79 4.27 -15.98 3.85
CA VAL A 79 3.56 -17.01 4.62
C VAL A 79 2.65 -17.88 3.74
N HIS A 80 2.34 -17.50 2.48
CA HIS A 80 1.44 -18.30 1.62
C HIS A 80 2.08 -18.91 0.36
N ASP A 81 3.21 -18.40 -0.12
CA ASP A 81 3.90 -18.94 -1.29
C ASP A 81 5.28 -19.49 -0.90
N LYS A 82 5.31 -20.63 -0.19
CA LYS A 82 6.45 -21.55 -0.31
C LYS A 82 6.08 -22.50 -1.45
N ASP A 83 6.59 -22.21 -2.64
CA ASP A 83 6.91 -23.17 -3.72
C ASP A 83 7.03 -22.41 -5.06
N ASP A 84 8.07 -21.58 -5.24
CA ASP A 84 8.98 -21.70 -6.40
C ASP A 84 10.16 -20.71 -6.30
N ASP A 85 11.22 -21.07 -6.99
CA ASP A 85 12.64 -20.78 -6.76
C ASP A 85 13.14 -19.37 -7.15
N SER A 86 14.01 -18.79 -6.30
CA SER A 86 15.34 -18.23 -6.63
C SER A 86 15.72 -17.04 -5.75
N GLY A 87 16.82 -17.20 -5.00
CA GLY A 87 17.33 -16.22 -4.06
C GLY A 87 17.76 -14.90 -4.69
N THR A 88 16.99 -13.84 -4.43
CA THR A 88 17.51 -12.46 -4.47
C THR A 88 17.22 -11.77 -3.15
N ASP A 89 18.29 -11.53 -2.40
CA ASP A 89 18.35 -10.72 -1.19
C ASP A 89 17.93 -9.28 -1.51
N HIS A 90 16.63 -9.00 -1.44
CA HIS A 90 16.11 -7.64 -1.46
C HIS A 90 16.20 -7.05 -0.05
N ARG A 91 17.43 -6.80 0.39
CA ARG A 91 17.67 -5.71 1.34
C ARG A 91 17.25 -4.42 0.66
N CYS A 92 16.27 -3.73 1.25
CA CYS A 92 16.00 -2.33 0.95
C CYS A 92 17.26 -1.52 1.29
N ASP A 93 18.09 -1.25 0.29
CA ASP A 93 19.25 -0.39 0.45
C ASP A 93 18.82 1.07 0.28
N CYS A 94 18.84 1.84 1.39
CA CYS A 94 18.63 3.29 1.40
C CYS A 94 19.75 4.09 0.70
N SER A 95 20.75 3.44 0.10
CA SER A 95 21.95 4.11 -0.43
C SER A 95 21.79 4.74 -1.84
N GLN A 96 20.67 4.57 -2.54
CA GLN A 96 20.52 5.10 -3.92
C GLN A 96 19.85 6.49 -4.01
N SER A 97 19.59 7.16 -2.88
CA SER A 97 19.08 8.56 -2.90
C SER A 97 20.17 9.63 -3.14
N SER A 98 21.45 9.27 -3.28
CA SER A 98 22.53 10.23 -3.56
C SER A 98 22.79 10.51 -5.05
N ASP A 99 22.25 9.70 -5.98
CA ASP A 99 22.62 9.78 -7.39
C ASP A 99 21.68 10.65 -8.26
N LEU A 100 20.70 11.33 -7.65
CA LEU A 100 19.80 12.26 -8.34
C LEU A 100 20.15 13.74 -8.12
N VAL A 101 21.32 14.03 -7.54
CA VAL A 101 21.90 15.38 -7.54
C VAL A 101 23.32 15.33 -8.12
N SER A 102 23.38 15.21 -9.45
CA SER A 102 24.54 15.70 -10.21
C SER A 102 24.17 16.04 -11.64
#